data_AF-A0AAW1GT67-F1
#
_entry.id   AF-A0AAW1GT67-F1
#
_cell.length_a   1.000
_cell.length_b   1.000
_cell.length_c   1.000
_cell.angle_alpha   90.00
_cell.angle_beta   90.00
_cell.angle_gamma   90.00
#
_symmetry.space_group_name_H-M   'P 1'
#
loop_
_entity.id
_entity.type
_entity.pdbx_description
1 polymer ?
#
loop_
_entity_poly.entity_id
_entity_poly.type
_entity_poly.pdbx_seq_one_letter_code
_entity_poly.pdbx_strand_id
1 'polypeptide(L)'
;VVLTSWTKDNPGRRFEACPIYNPVTKTRGCRCFRWLDENQTTWQKKVINQLKENDMLNKEAKMMKVGILQSESVEVANGKEIEGCSLVRNVVAGSFRYLFLVFVIVLLAKIIM
;
A
#
# COMPACT_ATOMS: atom_id res chain seq x y z
N VAL A 1 31.03 15.65 3.06
CA VAL A 1 29.99 14.64 2.76
C VAL A 1 29.76 14.61 1.27
N VAL A 2 29.68 13.42 0.68
CA VAL A 2 29.38 13.25 -0.74
C VAL A 2 27.87 13.22 -0.93
N LEU A 3 27.36 14.08 -1.82
CA LEU A 3 25.94 14.22 -2.13
C LEU A 3 25.74 14.15 -3.64
N THR A 4 24.52 13.82 -4.06
CA THR A 4 24.13 13.80 -5.48
C THR A 4 23.19 14.96 -5.77
N SER A 5 23.51 15.73 -6.81
CA SER A 5 22.65 16.78 -7.33
C SER A 5 21.56 16.18 -8.23
N TRP A 6 20.34 16.67 -8.09
CA TRP A 6 19.20 16.26 -8.91
C TRP A 6 18.51 17.44 -9.60
N THR A 7 19.26 18.53 -9.80
CA THR A 7 18.82 19.69 -10.58
C THR A 7 18.83 19.38 -12.08
N LYS A 8 18.06 20.14 -12.87
CA LYS A 8 17.97 19.97 -14.32
C LYS A 8 19.32 20.11 -15.03
N ASP A 9 20.18 21.00 -14.53
CA ASP A 9 21.47 21.32 -15.16
C ASP A 9 22.62 20.42 -14.70
N ASN A 10 22.47 19.75 -13.55
CA ASN A 10 23.46 18.84 -12.98
C ASN A 10 22.79 17.57 -12.43
N PRO A 11 22.06 16.79 -13.24
CA PRO A 11 21.33 15.62 -12.76
C PRO A 11 22.28 14.45 -12.52
N GLY A 12 22.21 13.83 -11.35
CA GLY A 12 23.03 12.67 -10.99
C GLY A 12 24.50 12.98 -10.70
N ARG A 13 24.96 14.23 -10.78
CA ARG A 13 26.36 14.60 -10.48
C ARG A 13 26.62 14.57 -8.99
N ARG A 14 27.78 14.04 -8.60
CA ARG A 14 28.23 14.00 -7.21
C ARG A 14 29.08 15.21 -6.87
N PHE A 15 28.84 15.75 -5.69
CA PHE A 15 29.60 16.85 -5.13
C PHE A 15 29.92 16.60 -3.65
N GLU A 16 31.02 17.16 -3.21
CA GLU A 16 31.38 17.26 -1.81
C GLU A 16 30.82 18.57 -1.24
N ALA A 17 30.18 18.48 -0.08
CA ALA A 17 29.72 19.64 0.68
C ALA A 17 30.00 19.50 2.18
N CYS A 18 29.89 20.64 2.88
CA CYS A 18 30.05 20.73 4.33
C CYS A 18 29.19 19.68 5.07
N PRO A 19 29.73 18.89 6.00
CA PRO A 19 28.93 17.96 6.80
C PRO A 19 27.90 18.69 7.68
N ILE A 20 28.25 19.87 8.17
CA ILE A 20 27.45 20.63 9.13
C ILE A 20 26.40 21.44 8.37
N TYR A 21 25.15 21.00 8.44
CA TYR A 21 23.97 21.72 7.97
C TYR A 21 23.14 22.20 9.16
N ASN A 22 22.85 23.50 9.23
CA ASN A 22 21.98 24.07 10.24
C ASN A 22 20.55 24.18 9.68
N PRO A 23 19.58 23.41 10.21
CA PRO A 23 18.21 23.40 9.69
C PRO A 23 17.45 24.70 9.99
N VAL A 24 17.81 25.43 11.06
CA VAL A 24 17.14 26.68 11.47
C VAL A 24 17.50 27.81 10.52
N THR A 25 18.79 28.00 10.24
CA THR A 25 19.26 29.06 9.33
C THR A 25 19.24 28.62 7.86
N LYS A 26 19.00 27.32 7.59
CA LYS A 26 19.12 26.68 6.26
C LYS A 26 20.46 26.92 5.59
N THR A 27 21.51 27.14 6.38
CA THR A 27 22.88 27.37 5.88
C THR A 27 23.80 26.22 6.28
N ARG A 28 24.84 26.02 5.47
CA ARG A 28 25.96 25.17 5.85
C ARG A 28 27.03 26.03 6.53
N GLY A 29 27.58 25.54 7.63
CA GLY A 29 28.55 26.29 8.44
C GLY A 29 29.91 26.53 7.76
N CYS A 30 30.15 25.92 6.61
CA CYS A 30 31.36 26.13 5.83
C CYS A 30 31.07 26.27 4.32
N ARG A 31 31.94 27.02 3.63
CA ARG A 31 31.85 27.28 2.17
C ARG A 31 32.51 26.18 1.32
N CYS A 32 32.54 24.94 1.80
CA CYS A 32 33.11 23.82 1.07
C CYS A 32 32.10 23.30 0.03
N PHE A 33 32.46 23.41 -1.24
CA PHE A 33 31.75 22.81 -2.38
C PHE A 33 32.75 22.40 -3.45
N ARG A 34 32.66 21.16 -3.94
CA ARG A 34 33.48 20.68 -5.05
C ARG A 34 32.77 19.57 -5.83
N TRP A 35 32.77 19.65 -7.15
CA TRP A 35 32.32 18.54 -8.00
C TRP A 35 33.32 17.39 -7.95
N LEU A 36 32.83 16.16 -7.81
CA LEU A 36 33.66 14.95 -7.80
C LEU A 36 33.73 14.28 -9.17
N ASP A 37 32.70 14.51 -10.00
CA ASP A 37 32.62 13.97 -11.35
C ASP A 37 32.93 15.07 -12.38
N GLU A 38 33.39 14.63 -13.56
CA GLU A 38 33.55 15.52 -14.72
C GLU A 38 32.23 16.18 -15.13
N ASN A 39 32.33 17.22 -15.96
CA ASN A 39 31.14 17.88 -16.46
C ASN A 39 30.37 16.96 -17.41
N GLN A 40 29.05 16.95 -17.29
CA GLN A 40 28.20 16.14 -18.16
C GLN A 40 27.97 16.83 -19.50
N THR A 41 27.92 16.03 -20.56
CA THR A 41 27.49 16.47 -21.88
C THR A 41 26.00 16.83 -21.89
N THR A 42 25.58 17.66 -22.83
CA THR A 42 24.16 18.02 -23.02
C THR A 42 23.27 16.80 -23.21
N TRP A 43 23.76 15.79 -23.94
CA TRP A 43 23.03 14.54 -24.14
C TRP A 43 22.83 13.76 -22.84
N GLN A 44 23.89 13.60 -22.03
CA GLN A 44 23.79 12.93 -20.73
C GLN A 44 22.77 13.62 -19.82
N LYS A 45 22.81 14.97 -19.73
CA LYS A 45 21.84 15.74 -18.95
C LYS A 45 20.40 15.51 -19.43
N LYS A 46 20.18 15.51 -20.74
CA LYS A 46 18.86 15.27 -21.34
C LYS A 46 18.33 13.88 -21.00
N VAL A 47 19.12 12.84 -21.22
CA VAL A 47 18.70 11.45 -20.99
C VAL A 47 18.40 11.20 -19.52
N ILE A 48 19.27 11.64 -18.60
CA ILE A 48 19.05 11.43 -17.15
C ILE A 48 17.78 12.13 -16.69
N ASN A 49 17.51 13.36 -17.14
CA ASN A 49 16.28 14.07 -16.81
C ASN A 49 15.04 13.34 -17.33
N GLN A 50 15.07 12.85 -18.59
CA GLN A 50 13.96 12.07 -19.16
C GLN A 50 13.71 10.77 -18.40
N LEU A 51 14.77 10.06 -17.99
CA LEU A 51 14.64 8.85 -17.20
C LEU A 51 14.04 9.12 -15.81
N LYS A 52 14.46 10.22 -15.17
CA LYS A 52 13.91 10.63 -13.87
C LYS A 52 12.41 10.95 -13.97
N GLU A 53 12.00 11.66 -15.01
CA GLU A 53 10.60 11.98 -15.27
C GLU A 53 9.77 10.71 -15.50
N ASN A 54 10.24 9.79 -16.34
CA ASN A 54 9.58 8.50 -16.55
C ASN A 54 9.48 7.66 -15.27
N ASP A 55 10.51 7.65 -14.42
CA ASP A 55 10.48 6.96 -13.12
C ASP A 55 9.40 7.55 -12.18
N MET A 56 9.27 8.87 -12.14
CA MET A 56 8.21 9.54 -11.37
C MET A 56 6.82 9.14 -11.89
N LEU A 57 6.60 9.21 -13.20
CA LEU A 57 5.33 8.81 -13.82
C LEU A 57 5.00 7.34 -13.57
N ASN A 58 6.00 6.46 -13.66
CA ASN A 58 5.82 5.03 -13.39
C ASN A 58 5.46 4.76 -11.92
N LYS A 59 6.07 5.49 -10.98
CA LYS A 59 5.72 5.40 -9.55
C LYS A 59 4.30 5.86 -9.29
N GLU A 60 3.88 6.96 -9.89
CA GLU A 60 2.51 7.48 -9.79
C GLU A 60 1.50 6.49 -10.39
N ALA A 61 1.76 5.96 -11.59
CA ALA A 61 0.91 4.94 -12.23
C ALA A 61 0.80 3.67 -11.38
N LYS A 62 1.91 3.24 -10.76
CA LYS A 62 1.90 2.09 -9.85
C LYS A 62 1.06 2.35 -8.61
N MET A 63 1.18 3.53 -8.00
CA MET A 63 0.37 3.91 -6.83
C MET A 63 -1.12 3.94 -7.17
N MET A 64 -1.47 4.51 -8.32
CA MET A 64 -2.85 4.54 -8.80
C MET A 64 -3.41 3.12 -9.01
N LYS A 65 -2.65 2.23 -9.64
CA LYS A 65 -3.06 0.84 -9.86
C LYS A 65 -3.29 0.08 -8.55
N VAL A 66 -2.46 0.29 -7.53
CA VAL A 66 -2.66 -0.33 -6.21
C VAL A 66 -3.96 0.13 -5.58
N GLY A 67 -4.29 1.43 -5.67
CA GLY A 67 -5.57 1.96 -5.18
C GLY A 67 -6.79 1.30 -5.85
N ILE A 68 -6.74 1.12 -7.18
CA ILE A 68 -7.81 0.46 -7.94
C ILE A 68 -7.98 -1.00 -7.53
N LEU A 69 -6.89 -1.76 -7.41
CA LEU A 69 -6.94 -3.16 -6.97
C LEU A 69 -7.49 -3.30 -5.55
N GLN A 70 -7.20 -2.33 -4.68
CA GLN A 70 -7.77 -2.28 -3.33
C GLN A 70 -9.27 -2.03 -3.38
N SER A 71 -9.77 -1.08 -4.18
CA SER A 71 -11.22 -0.85 -4.30
C SER A 71 -11.96 -2.06 -4.88
N GLU A 72 -11.42 -2.73 -5.89
CA GLU A 72 -12.02 -3.95 -6.46
C GLU A 72 -12.09 -5.08 -5.41
N SER A 73 -11.06 -5.24 -4.58
CA SER A 73 -11.07 -6.26 -3.51
C SER A 73 -12.08 -5.94 -2.40
N VAL A 74 -12.33 -4.66 -2.11
CA VAL A 74 -13.33 -4.22 -1.12
C VAL A 74 -14.74 -4.45 -1.65
N GLU A 75 -15.01 -4.18 -2.93
CA GLU A 75 -16.31 -4.49 -3.55
C GLU A 75 -16.61 -5.99 -3.53
N VAL A 76 -15.61 -6.84 -3.78
CA VAL A 76 -15.76 -8.31 -3.69
C VAL A 76 -15.99 -8.79 -2.25
N ALA A 77 -15.38 -8.14 -1.26
CA ALA A 77 -15.62 -8.46 0.15
C ALA A 77 -17.03 -8.04 0.59
N ASN A 78 -17.49 -6.85 0.17
CA ASN A 78 -18.81 -6.33 0.52
C ASN A 78 -19.95 -7.07 -0.21
N GLY A 79 -19.69 -7.60 -1.41
CA GLY A 79 -20.65 -8.43 -2.17
C GLY A 79 -20.82 -9.85 -1.62
N LYS A 80 -19.87 -10.38 -0.83
CA LYS A 80 -19.95 -11.73 -0.27
C LYS A 80 -20.70 -11.82 1.06
N GLU A 81 -20.95 -10.69 1.73
CA GLU A 81 -21.64 -10.69 3.03
C GLU A 81 -23.15 -10.96 2.92
N ILE A 82 -23.73 -10.84 1.72
CA ILE A 82 -25.18 -11.00 1.50
C ILE A 82 -25.60 -12.48 1.30
N GLU A 83 -24.72 -13.36 0.83
CA GLU A 83 -25.08 -14.77 0.60
C GLU A 83 -24.98 -15.64 1.87
N GLY A 84 -24.14 -15.26 2.84
CA GLY A 84 -23.89 -16.03 4.06
C GLY A 84 -25.01 -15.99 5.12
N CYS A 85 -25.89 -14.98 5.09
CA CYS A 85 -26.92 -14.80 6.13
C CYS A 85 -28.18 -15.65 5.90
N SER A 86 -28.34 -16.25 4.72
CA SER A 86 -29.51 -17.09 4.40
C SER A 86 -29.38 -18.55 4.89
N LEU A 87 -28.16 -19.10 4.93
CA LEU A 87 -27.93 -20.52 5.26
C LEU A 87 -28.06 -20.78 6.77
N VAL A 88 -27.66 -19.83 7.61
CA VAL A 88 -27.65 -19.97 9.08
C VAL A 88 -29.07 -20.06 9.65
N ARG A 89 -30.06 -19.44 8.98
CA ARG A 89 -31.47 -19.45 9.43
C ARG A 89 -32.10 -20.85 9.36
N ASN A 90 -31.71 -21.67 8.38
CA ASN A 90 -32.30 -23.01 8.20
C ASN A 90 -31.70 -24.08 9.12
N VAL A 91 -30.42 -23.96 9.48
CA VAL A 91 -29.73 -24.92 10.37
C VAL A 91 -30.22 -24.80 11.82
N VAL A 92 -30.48 -23.58 12.29
CA VAL A 92 -30.97 -23.34 13.66
C VAL A 92 -32.43 -23.80 13.82
N ALA A 93 -33.28 -23.59 12.80
CA ALA A 93 -34.68 -24.00 12.84
C ALA A 93 -34.87 -25.54 12.79
N GLY A 94 -34.03 -26.26 12.03
CA GLY A 94 -34.07 -27.72 11.94
C GLY A 94 -33.67 -28.42 13.24
N SER A 95 -32.67 -27.87 13.94
CA SER A 95 -32.14 -28.44 15.19
C SER A 95 -33.14 -28.39 16.34
N PHE A 96 -33.91 -27.30 16.45
CA PHE A 96 -34.95 -27.17 17.48
C PHE A 96 -36.14 -28.12 17.24
N ARG A 97 -36.50 -28.37 15.98
CA ARG A 97 -37.64 -29.24 15.64
C ARG A 97 -37.35 -30.71 15.97
N TYR A 98 -36.11 -31.15 15.78
CA TYR A 98 -35.67 -32.50 16.15
C TYR A 98 -35.62 -32.69 17.66
N LEU A 99 -35.03 -31.72 18.38
CA LEU A 99 -35.00 -31.74 19.86
C LEU A 99 -36.40 -31.77 20.47
N PHE A 100 -37.34 -31.00 19.92
CA PHE A 100 -38.73 -31.01 20.39
C PHE A 100 -39.41 -32.36 20.16
N LEU A 101 -39.23 -32.98 18.98
CA LEU A 101 -39.78 -34.30 18.69
C LEU A 101 -39.21 -35.38 19.61
N VAL A 102 -37.90 -35.38 19.84
CA VAL A 102 -37.26 -36.33 20.76
C VAL A 102 -37.77 -36.13 22.19
N PHE A 103 -37.91 -34.88 22.65
CA PHE A 103 -38.44 -34.58 23.97
C PHE A 103 -39.89 -35.05 24.15
N VAL A 104 -40.76 -34.81 23.16
CA VAL A 104 -42.14 -35.28 23.18
C VAL A 104 -42.21 -36.80 23.19
N ILE A 105 -41.40 -37.49 22.38
CA ILE A 105 -41.36 -38.96 22.34
C ILE A 105 -40.93 -39.53 23.70
N VAL A 106 -39.90 -38.95 24.33
CA VAL A 106 -39.41 -39.38 25.65
C VAL A 106 -40.44 -39.12 26.75
N LEU A 107 -41.16 -37.99 26.71
CA LEU A 107 -42.24 -37.70 27.65
C LEU A 107 -43.42 -38.67 27.49
N LEU A 108 -43.85 -38.93 26.26
CA LEU A 108 -44.94 -39.87 26.00
C LEU A 108 -44.57 -41.29 26.46
N ALA A 109 -43.34 -41.74 26.21
CA ALA A 109 -42.84 -43.03 26.69
C ALA A 109 -42.83 -43.14 28.23
N LYS A 110 -42.58 -42.03 28.95
CA LYS A 110 -42.64 -41.99 30.42
C LYS A 110 -44.06 -41.92 31.00
N ILE A 111 -45.05 -41.51 30.21
CA ILE A 111 -46.46 -41.45 30.63
C ILE A 111 -47.16 -42.79 30.42
N ILE A 112 -46.69 -43.59 29.45
CA ILE A 112 -47.28 -44.88 29.07
C ILE A 112 -46.74 -46.06 29.92
N MET A 113 -45.58 -45.89 30.57
CA MET A 113 -44.99 -46.85 31.53
C MET A 113 -45.33 -46.47 32.97
#